data_AF-A0A938K017-F1
#
_entry.id   AF-A0A938K017-F1
#
_cell.length_a   1.000
_cell.length_b   1.000
_cell.length_c   1.000
_cell.angle_alpha   90.00
_cell.angle_beta   90.00
_cell.angle_gamma   90.00
#
_symmetry.space_group_name_H-M   'P 1'
#
loop_
_entity.id
_entity.type
_entity.pdbx_description
1 polymer ?
#
loop_
_entity_poly.entity_id
_entity_poly.type
_entity_poly.pdbx_seq_one_letter_code
_entity_poly.pdbx_strand_id
1 'polypeptide(L)'
;MNMQSGDLEPRQFVADDIDAALELNNANAPSVGELDRAALEYLVEHSLYSFAIGSTALHGFCITFAPGAPYTSVNYQWFSRKYSDFVYLDRIVVSEAMRNKSLGAKL
;
A
#
# COMPACT_ATOMS: atom_id res chain seq x y z
N MET A 1 16.39 15.95 -10.47
CA MET A 1 16.70 15.68 -9.04
C MET A 1 17.43 14.35 -8.98
N ASN A 2 18.65 14.33 -8.44
CA ASN A 2 19.35 13.08 -8.18
C ASN A 2 18.70 12.42 -6.97
N MET A 3 18.03 11.28 -7.19
CA MET A 3 17.50 10.43 -6.13
C MET A 3 18.68 9.78 -5.42
N GLN A 4 18.75 9.84 -4.09
CA GLN A 4 19.79 9.10 -3.36
C GLN A 4 19.40 7.63 -3.27
N SER A 5 20.38 6.71 -3.27
CA SER A 5 20.13 5.27 -3.31
C SER A 5 19.24 4.75 -2.16
N GLY A 6 19.17 5.47 -1.03
CA GLY A 6 18.30 5.14 0.11
C GLY A 6 16.83 5.55 -0.07
N ASP A 7 16.52 6.44 -1.01
CA ASP A 7 15.13 6.91 -1.24
C ASP A 7 14.22 5.83 -1.85
N LEU A 8 14.82 4.74 -2.33
CA LEU A 8 14.11 3.64 -2.99
C LEU A 8 14.07 2.36 -2.14
N GLU A 9 14.41 2.44 -0.86
CA GLU A 9 14.25 1.33 0.08
C GLU A 9 12.89 1.40 0.79
N PRO A 10 12.25 0.25 1.07
CA PRO A 10 11.04 0.21 1.87
C PRO A 10 11.29 0.71 3.29
N ARG A 11 10.36 1.50 3.79
CA ARG A 11 10.25 1.92 5.18
C ARG A 11 8.84 1.71 5.68
N GLN A 12 8.65 1.77 6.99
CA GLN A 12 7.31 1.77 7.56
C GLN A 12 6.50 2.95 7.02
N PHE A 13 5.24 2.70 6.69
CA PHE A 13 4.27 3.74 6.38
C PHE A 13 3.95 4.54 7.65
N VAL A 14 3.91 5.87 7.55
CA VAL A 14 3.62 6.77 8.68
C VAL A 14 2.44 7.70 8.35
N ALA A 15 1.89 8.36 9.37
CA ALA A 15 0.73 9.25 9.20
C ALA A 15 0.96 10.35 8.16
N ASP A 16 2.18 10.89 8.08
CA ASP A 16 2.56 11.93 7.12
C ASP A 16 2.51 11.45 5.65
N ASP A 17 2.43 10.13 5.40
CA ASP A 17 2.31 9.57 4.05
C ASP A 17 0.87 9.58 3.51
N ILE A 18 -0.15 9.77 4.36
CA ILE A 18 -1.57 9.57 3.98
C ILE A 18 -1.97 10.42 2.78
N ASP A 19 -1.59 11.70 2.76
CA ASP A 19 -1.99 12.63 1.70
C ASP A 19 -1.39 12.20 0.35
N ALA A 20 -0.08 11.96 0.34
CA ALA A 20 0.63 11.52 -0.86
C ALA A 20 0.19 10.12 -1.32
N ALA A 21 -0.13 9.22 -0.38
CA ALA A 21 -0.61 7.88 -0.68
C ALA A 21 -2.03 7.91 -1.27
N LEU A 22 -2.90 8.80 -0.78
CA LEU A 22 -4.25 8.98 -1.32
C LEU A 22 -4.21 9.49 -2.75
N GLU A 23 -3.41 10.54 -3.00
CA GLU A 23 -3.19 11.08 -4.34
C GLU A 23 -2.63 10.00 -5.27
N LEU A 24 -1.62 9.27 -4.81
CA LEU A 24 -0.99 8.21 -5.58
C LEU A 24 -1.94 7.04 -5.87
N ASN A 25 -2.75 6.62 -4.90
CA ASN A 25 -3.77 5.58 -5.09
C ASN A 25 -4.76 5.99 -6.18
N ASN A 26 -5.33 7.18 -6.07
CA ASN A 26 -6.38 7.63 -6.97
C ASN A 26 -5.84 7.98 -8.36
N ALA A 27 -4.57 8.39 -8.48
CA ALA A 27 -3.89 8.49 -9.78
C ALA A 27 -3.69 7.14 -10.48
N ASN A 28 -3.78 6.02 -9.75
CA ASN A 28 -3.72 4.66 -10.28
C ASN A 28 -5.11 4.02 -10.48
N ALA A 29 -6.19 4.76 -10.26
CA ALA A 29 -7.53 4.29 -10.62
C ALA A 29 -7.68 4.16 -12.15
N PRO A 30 -8.45 3.18 -12.67
CA PRO A 30 -9.24 2.19 -11.93
C PRO A 30 -8.46 0.90 -11.60
N SER A 31 -7.15 0.84 -11.86
CA SER A 31 -6.35 -0.37 -11.60
C SER A 31 -6.28 -0.72 -10.11
N VAL A 32 -6.30 0.30 -9.27
CA VAL A 32 -6.60 0.17 -7.83
C VAL A 32 -7.89 0.93 -7.55
N GLY A 33 -8.74 0.37 -6.69
CA GLY A 33 -10.00 1.03 -6.34
C GLY A 33 -9.74 2.41 -5.73
N GLU A 34 -10.57 3.39 -6.11
CA GLU A 34 -10.54 4.73 -5.52
C GLU A 34 -10.74 4.66 -4.00
N LEU A 35 -10.10 5.57 -3.30
CA LEU A 35 -10.25 5.77 -1.86
C LEU A 35 -10.52 7.23 -1.56
N ASP A 36 -11.22 7.47 -0.45
CA ASP A 36 -11.11 8.73 0.26
C ASP A 36 -10.11 8.60 1.43
N ARG A 37 -9.82 9.72 2.08
CA ARG A 37 -8.90 9.78 3.22
C ARG A 37 -9.31 8.83 4.34
N ALA A 38 -10.58 8.85 4.73
CA ALA A 38 -11.06 8.07 5.87
C ALA A 38 -10.93 6.57 5.61
N ALA A 39 -11.19 6.13 4.37
CA ALA A 39 -10.99 4.77 3.94
C ALA A 39 -9.51 4.37 3.97
N LEU A 40 -8.60 5.23 3.49
CA LEU A 40 -7.16 4.94 3.55
C LEU A 40 -6.64 4.85 5.00
N GLU A 41 -7.02 5.80 5.85
CA GLU A 41 -6.66 5.79 7.28
C GLU A 41 -7.17 4.52 7.96
N TYR A 42 -8.41 4.14 7.70
CA TYR A 42 -9.00 2.89 8.21
C TYR A 42 -8.19 1.66 7.77
N LEU A 43 -7.79 1.58 6.50
CA LEU A 43 -7.00 0.45 5.99
C LEU A 43 -5.63 0.38 6.66
N VAL A 44 -4.95 1.51 6.84
CA VAL A 44 -3.64 1.57 7.49
C VAL A 44 -3.75 1.19 8.97
N GLU A 45 -4.74 1.73 9.69
CA GLU A 45 -4.97 1.44 11.11
C GLU A 45 -5.21 -0.06 11.37
N HIS A 46 -5.93 -0.73 10.47
CA HIS A 46 -6.29 -2.14 10.60
C HIS A 46 -5.34 -3.09 9.84
N SER A 47 -4.25 -2.56 9.29
CA SER A 47 -3.25 -3.36 8.57
C SER A 47 -2.41 -4.21 9.51
N LEU A 48 -1.95 -5.36 9.02
CA LEU A 48 -0.88 -6.10 9.69
C LEU A 48 0.46 -5.39 9.48
N TYR A 49 0.76 -5.07 8.22
CA TYR A 49 1.90 -4.26 7.83
C TYR A 49 1.51 -3.27 6.74
N SER A 50 2.09 -2.09 6.81
CA SER A 50 2.07 -1.08 5.76
C SER A 50 3.47 -0.51 5.55
N PHE A 51 3.88 -0.47 4.29
CA PHE A 51 5.20 0.01 3.89
C PHE A 51 5.08 1.10 2.83
N ALA A 52 6.07 1.98 2.79
CA ALA A 52 6.22 3.07 1.86
C ALA A 52 7.63 3.06 1.25
N ILE A 53 7.76 3.54 0.02
CA ILE A 53 9.05 3.84 -0.62
C ILE A 53 9.08 5.34 -0.92
N GLY A 54 10.15 6.01 -0.49
CA GLY A 54 10.35 7.44 -0.71
C GLY A 54 10.52 8.25 0.57
N SER A 55 11.34 9.28 0.53
CA SER A 55 11.61 10.19 1.66
C SER A 55 10.85 11.51 1.51
N THR A 56 11.21 12.31 0.51
CA THR A 56 10.60 13.61 0.21
C THR A 56 9.34 13.48 -0.66
N ALA A 57 9.29 12.44 -1.49
CA ALA A 57 8.16 12.12 -2.35
C ALA A 57 7.84 10.64 -2.22
N LEU A 58 6.55 10.30 -2.11
CA LEU A 58 6.10 8.91 -2.05
C LEU A 58 6.11 8.30 -3.45
N HIS A 59 6.91 7.25 -3.64
CA HIS A 59 7.06 6.55 -4.91
C HIS A 59 6.26 5.25 -4.98
N GLY A 60 5.88 4.70 -3.83
CA GLY A 60 4.98 3.57 -3.74
C GLY A 60 4.65 3.21 -2.30
N PHE A 61 3.61 2.41 -2.12
CA PHE A 61 3.22 1.88 -0.82
C PHE A 61 2.50 0.54 -0.97
N CYS A 62 2.46 -0.23 0.11
CA CYS A 62 1.63 -1.44 0.19
C CYS A 62 0.90 -1.53 1.53
N ILE A 63 -0.23 -2.22 1.53
CA ILE A 63 -1.04 -2.51 2.73
C ILE A 63 -1.39 -3.99 2.75
N THR A 64 -1.18 -4.62 3.90
CA THR A 64 -1.44 -6.05 4.12
C THR A 64 -2.35 -6.29 5.31
N PHE A 65 -3.05 -7.42 5.32
CA PHE A 65 -3.96 -7.83 6.39
C PHE A 65 -3.65 -9.24 6.89
N ALA A 66 -3.77 -9.42 8.22
CA ALA A 66 -3.76 -10.72 8.87
C ALA A 66 -5.14 -11.41 8.74
N PRO A 67 -5.25 -12.71 9.05
CA PRO A 67 -6.54 -13.37 9.21
C PRO A 67 -7.36 -12.70 10.33
N GLY A 68 -8.66 -12.49 10.10
CA GLY A 68 -9.58 -11.90 11.08
C GLY A 68 -9.52 -10.36 11.20
N ALA A 69 -8.73 -9.68 10.38
CA ALA A 69 -8.79 -8.22 10.25
C ALA A 69 -10.20 -7.77 9.82
N PRO A 70 -10.69 -6.60 10.27
CA PRO A 70 -12.01 -6.09 9.92
C PRO A 70 -12.05 -5.50 8.49
N TYR A 71 -11.43 -6.19 7.53
CA TYR A 71 -11.41 -5.82 6.13
C TYR A 71 -12.50 -6.55 5.36
N THR A 72 -13.25 -5.84 4.52
CA THR A 72 -14.53 -6.33 3.98
C THR A 72 -14.51 -6.62 2.48
N SER A 73 -13.33 -6.64 1.83
CA SER A 73 -13.27 -7.02 0.42
C SER A 73 -13.67 -8.49 0.24
N VAL A 74 -14.41 -8.76 -0.85
CA VAL A 74 -14.90 -10.11 -1.17
C VAL A 74 -13.75 -11.11 -1.28
N ASN A 75 -12.62 -10.68 -1.86
CA ASN A 75 -11.44 -11.51 -2.05
C ASN A 75 -10.76 -11.85 -0.71
N TYR A 76 -10.57 -10.85 0.16
CA TYR A 76 -10.03 -11.09 1.50
C TYR A 76 -10.92 -12.04 2.30
N GLN A 77 -12.23 -11.81 2.31
CA GLN A 77 -13.17 -12.66 3.05
C GLN A 77 -13.19 -14.10 2.50
N TRP A 78 -13.11 -14.27 1.18
CA TRP A 78 -12.99 -15.61 0.59
C TRP A 78 -11.69 -16.29 1.01
N PHE A 79 -10.56 -15.56 0.99
CA PHE A 79 -9.26 -16.07 1.38
C PHE A 79 -9.23 -16.47 2.86
N SER A 80 -9.76 -15.60 3.73
CA SER A 80 -9.83 -15.82 5.18
C SER A 80 -10.75 -16.96 5.60
N ARG A 81 -11.70 -17.36 4.75
CA ARG A 81 -12.49 -18.59 4.99
C ARG A 81 -11.74 -19.87 4.63
N LYS A 82 -10.73 -19.78 3.76
CA LYS A 82 -10.02 -20.93 3.20
C LYS A 82 -8.71 -21.23 3.92
N TYR A 83 -8.04 -20.20 4.41
CA TYR A 83 -6.73 -20.30 5.05
C TYR A 83 -6.78 -19.68 6.44
N SER A 84 -6.09 -20.29 7.41
CA SER A 84 -6.03 -19.82 8.80
C SER A 84 -4.76 -19.03 9.14
N ASP A 85 -3.73 -19.12 8.30
CA ASP A 85 -2.44 -18.46 8.51
C ASP A 85 -1.92 -17.91 7.17
N PHE A 86 -1.88 -16.58 7.07
CA PHE A 86 -1.47 -15.87 5.85
C PHE A 86 -1.20 -14.39 6.11
N VAL A 87 -0.52 -13.76 5.16
CA VAL A 87 -0.51 -12.31 4.99
C VAL A 87 -1.18 -12.00 3.66
N TYR A 88 -2.28 -11.23 3.70
CA TYR A 88 -3.03 -10.87 2.52
C TYR A 88 -2.59 -9.50 2.03
N LEU A 89 -1.96 -9.43 0.86
CA LEU A 89 -1.62 -8.17 0.21
C LEU A 89 -2.89 -7.60 -0.45
N ASP A 90 -3.40 -6.49 0.09
CA ASP A 90 -4.59 -5.82 -0.46
C ASP A 90 -4.24 -4.93 -1.64
N ARG A 91 -3.29 -4.02 -1.41
CA ARG A 91 -2.86 -3.07 -2.42
C ARG A 91 -1.36 -2.88 -2.40
N ILE A 92 -0.82 -2.76 -3.59
CA ILE A 92 0.53 -2.29 -3.87
C ILE A 92 0.40 -1.25 -4.98
N VAL A 93 0.82 -0.02 -4.68
CA VAL A 93 0.72 1.10 -5.60
C VAL A 93 2.12 1.64 -5.83
N VAL A 94 2.48 1.84 -7.10
CA VAL A 94 3.77 2.42 -7.48
C VAL A 94 3.50 3.55 -8.47
N SER A 95 4.13 4.69 -8.22
CA SER A 95 4.11 5.85 -9.13
C SER A 95 4.48 5.44 -10.55
N GLU A 96 3.77 5.99 -11.53
CA GLU A 96 3.95 5.60 -12.93
C GLU A 96 5.39 5.82 -13.41
N ALA A 97 6.01 6.93 -12.99
CA ALA A 97 7.41 7.25 -13.27
C ALA A 97 8.43 6.21 -12.75
N MET A 98 8.00 5.32 -11.84
CA MET A 98 8.82 4.30 -11.20
C MET A 98 8.39 2.87 -11.53
N ARG A 99 7.39 2.67 -12.40
CA ARG A 99 7.04 1.35 -12.93
C ARG A 99 8.20 0.76 -13.73
N ASN A 100 8.31 -0.57 -13.76
CA ASN A 100 9.37 -1.34 -14.43
C ASN A 100 10.80 -1.05 -13.91
N LYS A 101 10.94 -0.44 -12.72
CA LYS A 101 12.23 -0.23 -12.02
C LYS A 101 12.38 -1.13 -10.79
N SER A 102 11.66 -2.25 -10.75
CA SER A 102 11.67 -3.24 -9.67
C SER A 102 11.26 -2.74 -8.27
N LEU A 103 10.66 -1.54 -8.15
CA LEU A 103 10.18 -1.03 -6.85
C LEU A 103 9.11 -1.92 -6.23
N GLY A 104 8.19 -2.46 -7.04
CA GLY A 104 7.17 -3.37 -6.54
C GLY A 104 7.73 -4.69 -6.01
N ALA A 105 8.97 -5.07 -6.38
CA ALA A 105 9.65 -6.26 -5.85
C ALA A 105 10.39 -5.98 -4.54
N LYS A 106 10.51 -4.70 -4.14
CA LYS A 106 11.11 -4.31 -2.87
C LYS A 106 10.08 -4.21 -1.74
N LEU A 107 8.85 -3.83 -2.07
CA LEU A 107 7.68 -3.89 -1.18
C LEU A 107 7.26 -5.34 -0.94
#